data_AF-A0A9X0RTW0-F1
#
_entry.id   AF-A0A9X0RTW0-F1
#
_cell.length_a   1.000
_cell.length_b   1.000
_cell.length_c   1.000
_cell.angle_alpha   90.00
_cell.angle_beta   90.00
_cell.angle_gamma   90.00
#
_symmetry.space_group_name_H-M   'P 1'
#
loop_
_entity.id
_entity.type
_entity.pdbx_description
1 polymer ?
#
loop_
_entity_poly.entity_id
_entity_poly.type
_entity_poly.pdbx_seq_one_letter_code
_entity_poly.pdbx_strand_id
1 'polypeptide(L)'
;MKTLGEFIVEKQHDFPHATGELTALISSIKLGAKIIHRDINKAGLVDILGASGVENVQGEQQMKLDLFANEKLKAALKARGVVAGIASEEEDEFVIFEGSENGKYVVLMDPLDGSSNIDVNVSVGTIFSIYHRISEPGTPITEADFMQPGNKQVAAGYVVYGSSTMMVYTTGVGVHAFTYDPSLGVFCLSHERMTFPEKGYTYSINEGNYIRFPQGVKKYLKFCQEEDIATKRPYTSRYIGSLVADFHRNLLKGGIYLYPSTASHPKGKLRLLYECNPMAFLAEQAGGKASDGANRILDIQPETLHQRCPFFCGNDAMVGDVERFIREYPDDHSA
;
A
#
# COMPACT_ATOMS: atom_id res chain seq x y z
N MET A 1 19.06 -20.77 2.02
CA MET A 1 18.25 -19.62 2.49
C MET A 1 18.97 -18.36 2.03
N LYS A 2 18.26 -17.40 1.42
CA LYS A 2 18.81 -16.11 0.99
C LYS A 2 18.09 -15.02 1.78
N THR A 3 18.82 -14.15 2.47
CA THR A 3 18.24 -13.06 3.26
C THR A 3 17.91 -11.84 2.37
N LEU A 4 17.07 -10.94 2.88
CA LEU A 4 16.78 -9.66 2.21
C LEU A 4 18.06 -8.86 1.93
N GLY A 5 19.02 -8.87 2.87
CA GLY A 5 20.29 -8.15 2.68
C GLY A 5 21.11 -8.72 1.52
N GLU A 6 21.28 -10.05 1.50
CA GLU A 6 22.00 -10.74 0.43
C GLU A 6 21.32 -10.56 -0.92
N PHE A 7 19.98 -10.64 -0.97
CA PHE A 7 19.21 -10.43 -2.19
C PHE A 7 19.40 -9.03 -2.75
N ILE A 8 19.34 -7.99 -1.91
CA ILE A 8 19.55 -6.61 -2.37
C ILE A 8 20.97 -6.45 -2.94
N VAL A 9 21.99 -6.98 -2.26
CA VAL A 9 23.39 -6.92 -2.74
C VAL A 9 23.54 -7.61 -4.09
N GLU A 10 22.99 -8.81 -4.24
CA GLU A 10 23.01 -9.56 -5.50
C GLU A 10 22.32 -8.81 -6.65
N LYS A 11 21.23 -8.11 -6.33
CA LYS A 11 20.41 -7.39 -7.30
C LYS A 11 20.80 -5.93 -7.52
N GLN A 12 21.88 -5.44 -6.89
CA GLN A 12 22.34 -4.05 -7.07
C GLN A 12 22.54 -3.67 -8.54
N HIS A 13 23.01 -4.60 -9.38
CA HIS A 13 23.19 -4.35 -10.81
C HIS A 13 21.88 -4.32 -11.62
N ASP A 14 20.84 -5.00 -11.15
CA ASP A 14 19.54 -5.06 -11.82
C ASP A 14 18.72 -3.79 -11.59
N PHE A 15 19.13 -2.94 -10.66
CA PHE A 15 18.41 -1.74 -10.25
C PHE A 15 19.20 -0.49 -10.67
N PRO A 16 18.78 0.22 -11.75
CA PRO A 16 19.50 1.37 -12.30
C PRO A 16 19.77 2.49 -11.27
N HIS A 17 18.97 2.53 -10.21
CA HIS A 17 19.00 3.54 -9.17
C HIS A 17 19.36 2.99 -7.77
N ALA A 18 19.61 1.67 -7.62
CA ALA A 18 19.98 1.12 -6.32
C ALA A 18 21.46 1.37 -6.02
N THR A 19 21.75 2.58 -5.57
CA THR A 19 22.97 2.84 -4.81
C THR A 19 22.92 2.07 -3.48
N GLY A 20 24.05 1.99 -2.76
CA GLY A 20 24.05 1.48 -1.38
C GLY A 20 23.05 2.19 -0.45
N GLU A 21 22.59 3.39 -0.82
CA GLU A 21 21.61 4.18 -0.07
C GLU A 21 20.21 3.54 -0.08
N LEU A 22 19.76 2.97 -1.22
CA LEU A 22 18.46 2.27 -1.28
C LEU A 22 18.47 1.02 -0.39
N THR A 23 19.62 0.33 -0.33
CA THR A 23 19.83 -0.80 0.59
C THR A 23 19.68 -0.36 2.05
N ALA A 24 20.24 0.79 2.41
CA ALA A 24 20.13 1.37 3.75
C ALA A 24 18.68 1.73 4.09
N LEU A 25 17.94 2.28 3.13
CA LEU A 25 16.53 2.65 3.28
C LEU A 25 15.64 1.43 3.53
N ILE A 26 15.72 0.40 2.67
CA ILE A 26 14.98 -0.86 2.85
C ILE A 26 15.36 -1.53 4.19
N SER A 27 16.62 -1.44 4.59
CA SER A 27 17.08 -1.94 5.89
C SER A 27 16.44 -1.21 7.09
N SER A 28 16.11 0.07 6.95
CA SER A 28 15.37 0.82 7.98
C SER A 28 13.90 0.48 8.03
N ILE A 29 13.25 0.28 6.89
CA ILE A 29 11.86 -0.21 6.83
C ILE A 29 11.77 -1.58 7.52
N LYS A 30 12.71 -2.49 7.21
CA LYS A 30 12.83 -3.79 7.89
C LYS A 30 12.96 -3.64 9.41
N LEU A 31 13.72 -2.65 9.89
CA LEU A 31 13.88 -2.43 11.33
C LEU A 31 12.57 -1.96 11.97
N GLY A 32 11.91 -0.95 11.38
CA GLY A 32 10.60 -0.49 11.83
C GLY A 32 9.58 -1.62 11.85
N ALA A 33 9.54 -2.41 10.78
CA ALA A 33 8.68 -3.59 10.66
C ALA A 33 8.87 -4.61 11.78
N LYS A 34 10.12 -4.90 12.19
CA LYS A 34 10.39 -5.81 13.31
C LYS A 34 9.91 -5.25 14.65
N ILE A 35 10.06 -3.95 14.85
CA ILE A 35 9.61 -3.28 16.08
C ILE A 35 8.09 -3.30 16.16
N ILE A 36 7.40 -2.97 15.06
CA ILE A 36 5.93 -3.02 14.95
C ILE A 36 5.43 -4.46 15.13
N HIS A 37 6.03 -5.43 14.43
CA HIS A 37 5.73 -6.85 14.58
C HIS A 37 5.77 -7.32 16.03
N ARG A 38 6.83 -6.94 16.78
CA ARG A 38 7.01 -7.37 18.18
C ARG A 38 5.83 -6.98 19.05
N ASP A 39 5.26 -5.81 18.83
CA ASP A 39 4.18 -5.26 19.64
C ASP A 39 2.83 -5.82 19.17
N ILE A 40 2.56 -5.87 17.85
CA ILE A 40 1.38 -6.55 17.27
C ILE A 40 1.28 -8.01 17.74
N ASN A 41 2.38 -8.76 17.68
CA ASN A 41 2.39 -10.19 18.01
C ASN A 41 2.12 -10.47 19.50
N LYS A 42 2.04 -9.42 20.32
CA LYS A 42 1.73 -9.49 21.76
C LYS A 42 0.67 -8.45 22.15
N ALA A 43 -0.17 -8.00 21.21
CA ALA A 43 -1.02 -6.82 21.43
C ALA A 43 -1.97 -6.97 22.62
N GLY A 44 -2.51 -8.17 22.87
CA GLY A 44 -3.34 -8.43 24.05
C GLY A 44 -2.59 -8.44 25.40
N LEU A 45 -1.26 -8.35 25.40
CA LEU A 45 -0.41 -8.36 26.59
C LEU A 45 0.34 -7.04 26.81
N VAL A 46 0.19 -6.08 25.91
CA VAL A 46 0.87 -4.78 25.96
C VAL A 46 -0.18 -3.67 25.83
N ASP A 47 0.00 -2.54 26.52
CA ASP A 47 -0.94 -1.41 26.46
C ASP A 47 -0.79 -0.59 25.16
N ILE A 48 -1.09 -1.23 24.02
CA ILE A 48 -1.01 -0.65 22.67
C ILE A 48 -2.36 -0.68 21.93
N LEU A 49 -3.38 -1.29 22.53
CA LEU A 49 -4.72 -1.41 21.96
C LEU A 49 -5.61 -0.21 22.32
N GLY A 50 -6.63 0.02 21.49
CA GLY A 50 -7.60 1.09 21.66
C GLY A 50 -7.13 2.48 21.22
N ALA A 51 -8.05 3.43 21.35
CA ALA A 51 -7.86 4.80 20.90
C ALA A 51 -6.75 5.51 21.69
N SER A 52 -5.97 6.33 20.99
CA SER A 52 -4.98 7.23 21.58
C SER A 52 -5.62 8.43 22.31
N GLY A 53 -6.88 8.72 21.99
CA GLY A 53 -7.57 9.95 22.42
C GLY A 53 -7.32 11.15 21.50
N VAL A 54 -6.59 10.96 20.40
CA VAL A 54 -6.32 11.97 19.36
C VAL A 54 -7.09 11.61 18.09
N GLU A 55 -7.55 12.63 17.38
CA GLU A 55 -8.14 12.52 16.04
C GLU A 55 -7.09 12.99 15.03
N ASN A 56 -6.86 12.22 13.97
CA ASN A 56 -5.89 12.61 12.93
C ASN A 56 -6.52 13.62 11.95
N VAL A 57 -5.73 14.17 11.02
CA VAL A 57 -6.23 15.13 9.99
C VAL A 57 -7.33 14.60 9.10
N GLN A 58 -7.54 13.28 9.12
CA GLN A 58 -8.56 12.61 8.32
C GLN A 58 -9.91 12.56 9.02
N GLY A 59 -10.00 13.04 10.27
CA GLY A 59 -11.18 12.91 11.12
C GLY A 59 -11.40 11.46 11.58
N GLU A 60 -10.33 10.66 11.61
CA GLU A 60 -10.37 9.27 12.06
C GLU A 60 -9.78 9.18 13.47
N GLN A 61 -10.40 8.37 14.32
CA GLN A 61 -9.92 8.15 15.69
C GLN A 61 -8.62 7.34 15.64
N GLN A 62 -7.52 7.96 16.00
CA GLN A 62 -6.20 7.37 15.89
C GLN A 62 -5.97 6.34 17.00
N MET A 63 -5.52 5.13 16.64
CA MET A 63 -5.20 4.09 17.63
C MET A 63 -3.80 4.31 18.21
N LYS A 64 -3.56 3.84 19.44
CA LYS A 64 -2.24 3.96 20.07
C LYS A 64 -1.13 3.33 19.20
N LEU A 65 -1.45 2.24 18.51
CA LEU A 65 -0.50 1.55 17.65
C LEU A 65 -0.19 2.31 16.35
N ASP A 66 -1.11 3.12 15.83
CA ASP A 66 -0.88 3.96 14.65
C ASP A 66 0.24 4.97 14.95
N LEU A 67 0.10 5.70 16.08
CA LEU A 67 1.13 6.63 16.58
C LEU A 67 2.46 5.93 16.84
N PHE A 68 2.41 4.75 17.44
CA PHE A 68 3.62 3.97 17.70
C PHE A 68 4.32 3.59 16.38
N ALA A 69 3.59 3.05 15.41
CA ALA A 69 4.14 2.65 14.13
C ALA A 69 4.74 3.85 13.38
N ASN A 70 4.04 4.98 13.36
CA ASN A 70 4.50 6.24 12.78
C ASN A 70 5.85 6.66 13.37
N GLU A 71 5.94 6.77 14.70
CA GLU A 71 7.17 7.19 15.38
C GLU A 71 8.34 6.22 15.15
N LYS A 72 8.09 4.90 15.16
CA LYS A 72 9.15 3.91 14.96
C LYS A 72 9.69 3.92 13.53
N LEU A 73 8.84 4.07 12.53
CA LEU A 73 9.27 4.19 11.14
C LEU A 73 10.01 5.51 10.90
N LYS A 74 9.45 6.62 11.40
CA LYS A 74 10.07 7.96 11.32
C LYS A 74 11.48 7.97 11.91
N ALA A 75 11.64 7.43 13.13
CA ALA A 75 12.95 7.33 13.77
C ALA A 75 13.92 6.42 13.01
N ALA A 76 13.45 5.27 12.51
CA ALA A 76 14.28 4.33 11.75
C ALA A 76 14.77 4.92 10.42
N LEU A 77 13.94 5.69 9.74
CA LEU A 77 14.27 6.37 8.49
C LEU A 77 15.26 7.52 8.73
N LYS A 78 15.00 8.39 9.73
CA LYS A 78 15.89 9.51 10.10
C LYS A 78 17.30 9.03 10.44
N ALA A 79 17.43 7.92 11.16
CA ALA A 79 18.72 7.40 11.63
C ALA A 79 19.69 6.98 10.51
N ARG A 80 19.26 6.87 9.25
CA ARG A 80 20.14 6.47 8.13
C ARG A 80 20.79 7.63 7.39
N GLY A 81 20.26 8.85 7.51
CA GLY A 81 20.78 10.03 6.81
C GLY A 81 20.63 9.99 5.27
N VAL A 82 19.93 9.00 4.70
CA VAL A 82 19.70 8.89 3.24
C VAL A 82 18.34 9.44 2.81
N VAL A 83 17.43 9.63 3.76
CA VAL A 83 16.08 10.18 3.56
C VAL A 83 16.08 11.61 4.06
N ALA A 84 15.68 12.57 3.22
CA ALA A 84 15.63 13.98 3.59
C ALA A 84 14.38 14.33 4.40
N GLY A 85 13.30 13.56 4.23
CA GLY A 85 12.07 13.68 5.00
C GLY A 85 11.02 12.68 4.58
N ILE A 86 9.87 12.73 5.27
CA ILE A 86 8.76 11.81 5.09
C ILE A 86 7.43 12.55 4.92
N ALA A 87 6.45 11.87 4.34
CA ALA A 87 5.04 12.16 4.55
C ALA A 87 4.36 10.90 5.10
N SER A 88 3.39 11.07 6.00
CA SER A 88 2.72 9.96 6.66
C SER A 88 1.22 10.18 6.63
N GLU A 89 0.43 9.10 6.63
CA GLU A 89 -1.01 9.21 6.89
C GLU A 89 -1.30 9.87 8.25
N GLU A 90 -0.41 9.67 9.21
CA GLU A 90 -0.58 10.10 10.61
C GLU A 90 0.03 11.48 10.91
N GLU A 91 0.48 12.21 9.89
CA GLU A 91 1.06 13.55 10.04
C GLU A 91 0.31 14.55 9.17
N ASP A 92 0.00 15.72 9.71
CA ASP A 92 -0.72 16.80 9.02
C ASP A 92 0.07 17.40 7.85
N GLU A 93 1.39 17.44 8.02
CA GLU A 93 2.35 18.07 7.12
C GLU A 93 3.51 17.09 6.88
N PHE A 94 4.26 17.29 5.80
CA PHE A 94 5.48 16.51 5.60
C PHE A 94 6.53 16.86 6.68
N VAL A 95 7.29 15.85 7.10
CA VAL A 95 8.30 15.99 8.15
C VAL A 95 9.69 16.08 7.51
N ILE A 96 10.41 17.16 7.82
CA ILE A 96 11.80 17.34 7.43
C ILE A 96 12.71 16.68 8.45
N PHE A 97 13.68 15.88 7.99
CA PHE A 97 14.71 15.33 8.85
C PHE A 97 15.91 16.28 8.94
N GLU A 98 15.96 17.05 10.02
CA GLU A 98 17.11 17.90 10.37
C GLU A 98 18.43 17.10 10.33
N GLY A 99 19.46 17.67 9.69
CA GLY A 99 20.76 17.05 9.51
C GLY A 99 20.82 16.00 8.39
N SER A 100 19.73 15.82 7.64
CA SER A 100 19.64 14.92 6.48
C SER A 100 19.40 15.69 5.17
N GLU A 101 19.87 16.93 5.07
CA GLU A 101 19.68 17.81 3.91
C GLU A 101 20.30 17.21 2.64
N ASN A 102 21.35 16.40 2.78
CA ASN A 102 21.99 15.66 1.68
C ASN A 102 21.26 14.36 1.31
N GLY A 103 20.19 13.99 2.03
CA GLY A 103 19.35 12.86 1.70
C GLY A 103 18.77 13.02 0.29
N LYS A 104 18.82 11.95 -0.50
CA LYS A 104 18.40 11.95 -1.91
C LYS A 104 16.99 11.40 -2.12
N TYR A 105 16.39 10.88 -1.05
CA TYR A 105 15.10 10.23 -1.09
C TYR A 105 14.11 10.93 -0.18
N VAL A 106 12.85 10.84 -0.55
CA VAL A 106 11.70 11.09 0.32
C VAL A 106 10.86 9.82 0.41
N VAL A 107 10.22 9.61 1.56
CA VAL A 107 9.42 8.40 1.81
C VAL A 107 8.01 8.80 2.23
N LEU A 108 7.01 8.27 1.54
CA LEU A 108 5.61 8.40 1.90
C LEU A 108 5.15 7.07 2.48
N MET A 109 4.41 7.08 3.59
CA MET A 109 4.01 5.85 4.26
C MET A 109 2.62 5.91 4.85
N ASP A 110 1.95 4.77 4.82
CA ASP A 110 0.90 4.44 5.77
C ASP A 110 1.57 3.52 6.81
N PRO A 111 1.81 4.02 8.03
CA PRO A 111 2.53 3.26 9.05
C PRO A 111 1.76 2.03 9.51
N LEU A 112 0.41 2.05 9.46
CA LEU A 112 -0.43 0.97 9.95
C LEU A 112 -1.78 0.85 9.21
N ASP A 113 -1.75 0.23 8.02
CA ASP A 113 -2.96 -0.11 7.25
C ASP A 113 -3.87 -1.08 8.02
N GLY A 114 -5.16 -0.79 7.96
CA GLY A 114 -6.19 -1.63 8.55
C GLY A 114 -6.29 -1.47 10.06
N SER A 115 -6.02 -0.29 10.61
CA SER A 115 -6.05 0.00 12.05
C SER A 115 -7.33 -0.46 12.76
N SER A 116 -8.48 -0.45 12.07
CA SER A 116 -9.75 -0.99 12.60
C SER A 116 -9.70 -2.49 12.97
N ASN A 117 -8.69 -3.23 12.50
CA ASN A 117 -8.52 -4.66 12.69
C ASN A 117 -7.57 -5.04 13.84
N ILE A 118 -6.89 -4.05 14.45
CA ILE A 118 -5.88 -4.29 15.48
C ILE A 118 -6.48 -5.00 16.70
N ASP A 119 -7.58 -4.46 17.24
CA ASP A 119 -8.22 -4.96 18.47
C ASP A 119 -8.85 -6.35 18.30
N VAL A 120 -9.07 -6.80 17.06
CA VAL A 120 -9.73 -8.08 16.73
C VAL A 120 -8.77 -9.13 16.17
N ASN A 121 -7.45 -8.89 16.27
CA ASN A 121 -6.40 -9.83 15.87
C ASN A 121 -6.51 -10.29 14.40
N VAL A 122 -6.95 -9.37 13.53
CA VAL A 122 -6.98 -9.57 12.09
C VAL A 122 -5.71 -8.98 11.48
N SER A 123 -5.34 -9.42 10.26
CA SER A 123 -4.13 -8.94 9.59
C SER A 123 -4.18 -7.44 9.32
N VAL A 124 -3.06 -6.78 9.61
CA VAL A 124 -2.78 -5.36 9.36
C VAL A 124 -1.48 -5.23 8.58
N GLY A 125 -1.11 -4.02 8.15
CA GLY A 125 0.10 -3.83 7.36
C GLY A 125 0.79 -2.49 7.55
N THR A 126 1.93 -2.30 6.89
CA THR A 126 2.60 -1.01 6.72
C THR A 126 2.82 -0.85 5.22
N ILE A 127 2.57 0.33 4.66
CA ILE A 127 2.81 0.63 3.25
C ILE A 127 3.88 1.71 3.14
N PHE A 128 4.73 1.61 2.13
CA PHE A 128 5.73 2.63 1.85
C PHE A 128 5.91 2.87 0.35
N SER A 129 6.16 4.12 0.01
CA SER A 129 6.44 4.63 -1.32
C SER A 129 7.70 5.49 -1.26
N ILE A 130 8.64 5.26 -2.16
CA ILE A 130 9.97 5.90 -2.15
C ILE A 130 10.17 6.61 -3.48
N TYR A 131 10.53 7.89 -3.39
CA TYR A 131 10.88 8.72 -4.53
C TYR A 131 12.28 9.29 -4.35
N HIS A 132 12.93 9.63 -5.47
CA HIS A 132 13.97 10.64 -5.42
C HIS A 132 13.34 11.99 -5.14
N ARG A 133 14.02 12.82 -4.33
CA ARG A 133 13.65 14.22 -4.20
C ARG A 133 13.84 14.96 -5.54
N ILE A 134 13.04 15.98 -5.77
CA ILE A 134 13.17 16.93 -6.90
C ILE A 134 14.14 18.05 -6.54
N SER A 135 14.02 18.57 -5.31
CA SER A 135 14.87 19.63 -4.78
C SER A 135 16.33 19.18 -4.69
N GLU A 136 17.27 20.11 -4.82
CA GLU A 136 18.69 19.79 -4.88
C GLU A 136 19.20 19.26 -3.53
N PRO A 137 19.97 18.15 -3.48
CA PRO A 137 20.61 17.68 -2.25
C PRO A 137 21.44 18.80 -1.59
N GLY A 138 21.31 18.93 -0.27
CA GLY A 138 21.91 20.01 0.52
C GLY A 138 20.97 21.21 0.74
N THR A 139 19.83 21.25 0.05
CA THR A 139 18.76 22.25 0.28
C THR A 139 17.62 21.66 1.11
N PRO A 140 16.76 22.47 1.76
CA PRO A 140 15.53 21.98 2.38
C PRO A 140 14.60 21.34 1.34
N ILE A 141 13.95 20.24 1.71
CA ILE A 141 12.86 19.67 0.91
C ILE A 141 11.62 20.57 0.98
N THR A 142 10.76 20.42 -0.02
CA THR A 142 9.52 21.16 -0.20
C THR A 142 8.37 20.19 -0.44
N GLU A 143 7.13 20.66 -0.35
CA GLU A 143 5.95 19.85 -0.64
C GLU A 143 6.02 19.21 -2.04
N ALA A 144 6.61 19.92 -3.02
CA ALA A 144 6.80 19.41 -4.39
C ALA A 144 7.59 18.09 -4.46
N ASP A 145 8.47 17.83 -3.49
CA ASP A 145 9.20 16.56 -3.40
C ASP A 145 8.28 15.37 -3.13
N PHE A 146 7.17 15.59 -2.43
CA PHE A 146 6.17 14.57 -2.08
C PHE A 146 5.01 14.51 -3.07
N MET A 147 4.76 15.58 -3.82
CA MET A 147 3.65 15.73 -4.76
C MET A 147 3.96 15.18 -6.16
N GLN A 148 4.64 14.04 -6.23
CA GLN A 148 5.04 13.38 -7.48
C GLN A 148 3.99 12.33 -7.92
N PRO A 149 3.75 12.16 -9.23
CA PRO A 149 2.89 11.09 -9.72
C PRO A 149 3.53 9.72 -9.46
N GLY A 150 2.69 8.69 -9.25
CA GLY A 150 3.12 7.34 -8.87
C GLY A 150 4.15 6.70 -9.82
N ASN A 151 4.16 7.09 -11.10
CA ASN A 151 5.13 6.63 -12.10
C ASN A 151 6.58 7.12 -11.85
N LYS A 152 6.80 7.99 -10.85
CA LYS A 152 8.12 8.44 -10.40
C LYS A 152 8.68 7.66 -9.21
N GLN A 153 7.93 6.71 -8.67
CA GLN A 153 8.40 5.85 -7.59
C GLN A 153 9.64 5.08 -8.04
N VAL A 154 10.68 5.09 -7.21
CA VAL A 154 11.89 4.26 -7.43
C VAL A 154 11.83 2.94 -6.68
N ALA A 155 11.01 2.89 -5.63
CA ALA A 155 10.67 1.67 -4.91
C ALA A 155 9.34 1.83 -4.19
N ALA A 156 8.63 0.73 -4.03
CA ALA A 156 7.41 0.68 -3.24
C ALA A 156 7.24 -0.72 -2.64
N GLY A 157 6.49 -0.80 -1.55
CA GLY A 157 6.26 -2.07 -0.89
C GLY A 157 5.30 -1.97 0.25
N TYR A 158 5.09 -3.12 0.88
CA TYR A 158 4.37 -3.22 2.13
C TYR A 158 4.98 -4.29 3.02
N VAL A 159 4.59 -4.23 4.30
CA VAL A 159 4.76 -5.29 5.26
C VAL A 159 3.36 -5.75 5.65
N VAL A 160 3.12 -7.06 5.62
CA VAL A 160 1.88 -7.65 6.14
C VAL A 160 2.18 -8.34 7.47
N TYR A 161 1.45 -7.97 8.51
CA TYR A 161 1.48 -8.58 9.84
C TYR A 161 0.29 -9.54 9.96
N GLY A 162 0.43 -10.71 9.35
CA GLY A 162 -0.60 -11.77 9.38
C GLY A 162 -0.17 -12.96 10.25
N SER A 163 -0.56 -14.16 9.83
CA SER A 163 -0.11 -15.42 10.45
C SER A 163 1.41 -15.59 10.46
N SER A 164 2.08 -14.99 9.48
CA SER A 164 3.51 -14.69 9.50
C SER A 164 3.71 -13.25 9.05
N THR A 165 4.83 -12.65 9.40
CA THR A 165 5.18 -11.32 8.91
C THR A 165 5.94 -11.43 7.60
N MET A 166 5.47 -10.76 6.57
CA MET A 166 6.14 -10.73 5.27
C MET A 166 6.37 -9.30 4.82
N MET A 167 7.52 -9.05 4.20
CA MET A 167 7.83 -7.81 3.51
C MET A 167 7.83 -8.08 2.01
N VAL A 168 7.07 -7.28 1.27
CA VAL A 168 6.93 -7.39 -0.19
C VAL A 168 7.30 -6.05 -0.79
N TYR A 169 8.18 -6.03 -1.80
CA TYR A 169 8.56 -4.78 -2.44
C TYR A 169 8.95 -4.95 -3.92
N THR A 170 8.99 -3.82 -4.62
CA THR A 170 9.53 -3.68 -5.97
C THR A 170 10.38 -2.41 -6.06
N THR A 171 11.28 -2.39 -7.04
CA THR A 171 12.11 -1.26 -7.47
C THR A 171 11.94 -0.99 -8.98
N GLY A 172 10.87 -1.53 -9.58
CA GLY A 172 10.64 -1.48 -11.03
C GLY A 172 11.11 -2.70 -11.82
N VAL A 173 11.67 -3.72 -11.15
CA VAL A 173 12.14 -4.97 -11.77
C VAL A 173 11.52 -6.18 -11.07
N GLY A 174 10.20 -6.29 -11.15
CA GLY A 174 9.43 -7.38 -10.54
C GLY A 174 9.16 -7.19 -9.05
N VAL A 175 8.35 -8.08 -8.49
CA VAL A 175 7.91 -8.04 -7.08
C VAL A 175 8.55 -9.19 -6.31
N HIS A 176 9.10 -8.91 -5.13
CA HIS A 176 9.78 -9.92 -4.31
C HIS A 176 9.19 -9.94 -2.90
N ALA A 177 8.97 -11.13 -2.35
CA ALA A 177 8.50 -11.31 -0.99
C ALA A 177 9.47 -12.07 -0.11
N PHE A 178 9.57 -11.59 1.12
CA PHE A 178 10.44 -12.10 2.15
C PHE A 178 9.63 -12.40 3.39
N THR A 179 9.79 -13.59 3.95
CA THR A 179 9.14 -13.99 5.19
C THR A 179 10.09 -13.77 6.36
N TYR A 180 9.60 -13.15 7.42
CA TYR A 180 10.33 -12.96 8.66
C TYR A 180 10.43 -14.29 9.41
N ASP A 181 11.65 -14.71 9.71
CA ASP A 181 11.96 -15.85 10.58
C ASP A 181 12.22 -15.31 12.01
N PRO A 182 11.29 -15.52 12.98
CA PRO A 182 11.48 -15.02 14.34
C PRO A 182 12.60 -15.72 15.10
N SER A 183 12.98 -16.94 14.73
CA SER A 183 14.05 -17.71 15.38
C SER A 183 15.43 -17.16 15.03
N LEU A 184 15.58 -16.64 13.81
CA LEU A 184 16.83 -16.02 13.33
C LEU A 184 16.82 -14.50 13.39
N GLY A 185 15.63 -13.91 13.49
CA GLY A 185 15.44 -12.46 13.45
C GLY A 185 15.81 -11.86 12.09
N VAL A 186 15.59 -12.56 10.98
CA VAL A 186 15.91 -12.08 9.62
C VAL A 186 14.74 -12.29 8.65
N PHE A 187 14.68 -11.47 7.60
CA PHE A 187 13.75 -11.66 6.48
C PHE A 187 14.43 -12.52 5.41
N CYS A 188 13.80 -13.63 5.05
CA CYS A 188 14.30 -14.62 4.11
C CYS A 188 13.45 -14.59 2.84
N LEU A 189 14.08 -14.60 1.67
CA LEU A 189 13.40 -14.66 0.39
C LEU A 189 12.52 -15.92 0.36
N SER A 190 11.22 -15.71 0.19
CA SER A 190 10.23 -16.78 0.08
C SER A 190 9.60 -16.86 -1.30
N HIS A 191 9.47 -15.71 -1.99
CA HIS A 191 8.97 -15.66 -3.37
C HIS A 191 9.79 -14.64 -4.16
N GLU A 192 10.47 -15.12 -5.20
CA GLU A 192 11.14 -14.27 -6.18
C GLU A 192 10.22 -14.06 -7.38
N ARG A 193 10.02 -12.80 -7.80
CA ARG A 193 9.22 -12.43 -8.98
C ARG A 193 7.77 -12.91 -8.90
N MET A 194 7.05 -12.42 -7.89
CA MET A 194 5.62 -12.61 -7.77
C MET A 194 4.89 -11.98 -8.96
N THR A 195 3.93 -12.72 -9.52
CA THR A 195 3.01 -12.24 -10.55
C THR A 195 1.60 -12.65 -10.18
N PHE A 196 0.60 -11.87 -10.60
CA PHE A 196 -0.77 -12.35 -10.55
C PHE A 196 -0.89 -13.64 -11.39
N PRO A 197 -1.69 -14.62 -10.96
CA PRO A 197 -2.09 -15.72 -11.84
C PRO A 197 -2.80 -15.18 -13.09
N GLU A 198 -2.76 -15.91 -14.19
CA GLU A 198 -3.37 -15.49 -15.48
C GLU A 198 -4.83 -15.03 -15.33
N LYS A 199 -5.59 -15.69 -14.45
CA LYS A 199 -7.00 -15.39 -14.18
C LYS A 199 -7.25 -15.26 -12.68
N GLY A 200 -8.09 -14.30 -12.30
CA GLY A 200 -8.60 -14.13 -10.95
C GLY A 200 -10.05 -14.59 -10.84
N TYR A 201 -10.43 -15.06 -9.65
CA TYR A 201 -11.80 -15.56 -9.37
C TYR A 201 -12.32 -15.07 -8.01
N THR A 202 -11.70 -14.02 -7.48
CA THR A 202 -12.05 -13.43 -6.19
C THR A 202 -12.27 -11.93 -6.35
N TYR A 203 -13.34 -11.40 -5.76
CA TYR A 203 -13.54 -9.96 -5.64
C TYR A 203 -13.55 -9.56 -4.17
N SER A 204 -12.92 -8.43 -3.88
CA SER A 204 -12.75 -7.90 -2.52
C SER A 204 -13.34 -6.50 -2.43
N ILE A 205 -14.46 -6.36 -1.72
CA ILE A 205 -15.14 -5.08 -1.53
C ILE A 205 -16.00 -5.14 -0.26
N ASN A 206 -16.19 -4.00 0.41
CA ASN A 206 -17.17 -3.87 1.48
C ASN A 206 -18.60 -3.73 0.91
N GLU A 207 -19.29 -4.85 0.65
CA GLU A 207 -20.66 -4.84 0.13
C GLU A 207 -21.69 -4.17 1.05
N GLY A 208 -21.36 -3.86 2.32
CA GLY A 208 -22.21 -3.05 3.19
C GLY A 208 -22.51 -1.65 2.63
N ASN A 209 -21.66 -1.16 1.71
CA ASN A 209 -21.85 0.12 1.02
C ASN A 209 -22.61 -0.01 -0.32
N TYR A 210 -23.17 -1.18 -0.66
CA TYR A 210 -23.75 -1.47 -1.97
C TYR A 210 -24.65 -0.36 -2.53
N ILE A 211 -25.59 0.15 -1.73
CA ILE A 211 -26.55 1.18 -2.18
C ILE A 211 -25.87 2.50 -2.56
N ARG A 212 -24.69 2.77 -2.00
CA ARG A 212 -23.91 4.01 -2.17
C ARG A 212 -22.86 3.91 -3.26
N PHE A 213 -22.67 2.74 -3.86
CA PHE A 213 -21.70 2.57 -4.95
C PHE A 213 -22.19 3.17 -6.27
N PRO A 214 -21.24 3.54 -7.15
CA PRO A 214 -21.52 3.83 -8.54
C PRO A 214 -22.32 2.72 -9.21
N GLN A 215 -23.18 3.10 -10.15
CA GLN A 215 -24.06 2.18 -10.86
C GLN A 215 -23.26 1.13 -11.64
N GLY A 216 -22.16 1.50 -12.28
CA GLY A 216 -21.24 0.56 -12.90
C GLY A 216 -20.64 -0.46 -11.92
N VAL A 217 -20.23 -0.02 -10.72
CA VAL A 217 -19.73 -0.93 -9.68
C VAL A 217 -20.83 -1.89 -9.21
N LYS A 218 -22.06 -1.40 -9.01
CA LYS A 218 -23.21 -2.26 -8.67
C LYS A 218 -23.45 -3.33 -9.75
N LYS A 219 -23.34 -2.96 -11.03
CA LYS A 219 -23.48 -3.90 -12.16
C LYS A 219 -22.35 -4.91 -12.19
N TYR A 220 -21.10 -4.48 -11.96
CA TYR A 220 -19.97 -5.39 -11.85
C TYR A 220 -20.14 -6.40 -10.71
N LEU A 221 -20.64 -6.00 -9.54
CA LEU A 221 -20.91 -6.94 -8.45
C LEU A 221 -21.97 -7.98 -8.82
N LYS A 222 -23.01 -7.59 -9.57
CA LYS A 222 -24.00 -8.55 -10.07
C LYS A 222 -23.40 -9.49 -11.10
N PHE A 223 -22.58 -8.97 -12.01
CA PHE A 223 -21.78 -9.80 -12.91
C PHE A 223 -20.93 -10.83 -12.14
N CYS A 224 -20.23 -10.45 -11.07
CA CYS A 224 -19.46 -11.38 -10.24
C CYS A 224 -20.32 -12.47 -9.59
N GLN A 225 -21.60 -12.23 -9.36
CA GLN A 225 -22.53 -13.11 -8.64
C GLN A 225 -23.37 -14.02 -9.58
N GLU A 226 -23.29 -13.82 -10.89
CA GLU A 226 -23.96 -14.66 -11.88
C GLU A 226 -23.34 -16.06 -11.97
N GLU A 227 -24.14 -17.05 -12.32
CA GLU A 227 -23.65 -18.40 -12.62
C GLU A 227 -23.21 -18.48 -14.09
N ASP A 228 -21.92 -18.73 -14.31
CA ASP A 228 -21.35 -18.93 -15.63
C ASP A 228 -20.11 -19.81 -15.53
N ILE A 229 -20.28 -21.08 -15.92
CA ILE A 229 -19.25 -22.11 -15.89
C ILE A 229 -18.06 -21.74 -16.80
N ALA A 230 -18.29 -21.08 -17.93
CA ALA A 230 -17.24 -20.77 -18.90
C ALA A 230 -16.21 -19.77 -18.33
N THR A 231 -16.67 -18.84 -17.49
CA THR A 231 -15.84 -17.83 -16.83
C THR A 231 -15.54 -18.13 -15.36
N LYS A 232 -16.02 -19.29 -14.85
CA LYS A 232 -15.96 -19.71 -13.44
C LYS A 232 -16.59 -18.70 -12.48
N ARG A 233 -17.75 -18.15 -12.87
CA ARG A 233 -18.61 -17.38 -11.99
C ARG A 233 -19.73 -18.27 -11.41
N PRO A 234 -20.22 -18.01 -10.19
CA PRO A 234 -19.95 -16.82 -9.37
C PRO A 234 -18.53 -16.80 -8.80
N TYR A 235 -17.93 -15.61 -8.77
CA TYR A 235 -16.63 -15.41 -8.12
C TYR A 235 -16.76 -15.52 -6.59
N THR A 236 -15.67 -15.91 -5.95
CA THR A 236 -15.62 -15.98 -4.50
C THR A 236 -15.49 -14.57 -3.90
N SER A 237 -16.34 -14.22 -2.94
CA SER A 237 -16.17 -12.97 -2.17
C SER A 237 -15.15 -13.17 -1.05
N ARG A 238 -14.21 -12.23 -0.90
CA ARG A 238 -13.29 -12.15 0.24
C ARG A 238 -13.00 -10.69 0.56
N TYR A 239 -13.27 -10.28 1.79
CA TYR A 239 -12.93 -8.94 2.26
C TYR A 239 -12.42 -9.04 3.70
N ILE A 240 -11.11 -8.88 3.87
CA ILE A 240 -10.47 -8.92 5.20
C ILE A 240 -10.68 -7.58 5.91
N GLY A 241 -10.72 -6.48 5.15
CA GLY A 241 -10.87 -5.13 5.70
C GLY A 241 -9.54 -4.44 6.01
N SER A 242 -8.43 -4.97 5.50
CA SER A 242 -7.11 -4.33 5.43
C SER A 242 -6.68 -4.36 3.96
N LEU A 243 -6.31 -3.20 3.40
CA LEU A 243 -5.88 -3.10 2.01
C LEU A 243 -4.71 -4.03 1.73
N VAL A 244 -3.70 -4.02 2.60
CA VAL A 244 -2.49 -4.85 2.50
C VAL A 244 -2.84 -6.34 2.48
N ALA A 245 -3.71 -6.79 3.40
CA ALA A 245 -4.08 -8.19 3.50
C ALA A 245 -4.91 -8.68 2.29
N ASP A 246 -5.88 -7.86 1.85
CA ASP A 246 -6.69 -8.17 0.68
C ASP A 246 -5.87 -8.15 -0.61
N PHE A 247 -4.97 -7.17 -0.77
CA PHE A 247 -4.04 -7.10 -1.89
C PHE A 247 -3.09 -8.31 -1.92
N HIS A 248 -2.47 -8.66 -0.80
CA HIS A 248 -1.51 -9.77 -0.73
C HIS A 248 -2.15 -11.11 -1.12
N ARG A 249 -3.37 -11.37 -0.65
CA ARG A 249 -4.13 -12.57 -1.08
C ARG A 249 -4.38 -12.55 -2.59
N ASN A 250 -4.87 -11.43 -3.10
CA ASN A 250 -5.22 -11.31 -4.52
C ASN A 250 -3.99 -11.44 -5.43
N LEU A 251 -2.84 -10.91 -5.02
CA LEU A 251 -1.56 -11.11 -5.72
C LEU A 251 -1.19 -12.60 -5.84
N LEU A 252 -1.39 -13.38 -4.78
CA LEU A 252 -1.04 -14.81 -4.77
C LEU A 252 -2.08 -15.72 -5.44
N LYS A 253 -3.37 -15.40 -5.32
CA LYS A 253 -4.47 -16.28 -5.74
C LYS A 253 -5.23 -15.80 -6.97
N GLY A 254 -4.95 -14.58 -7.42
CA GLY A 254 -5.70 -13.90 -8.46
C GLY A 254 -7.03 -13.37 -7.93
N GLY A 255 -7.32 -12.13 -8.27
CA GLY A 255 -8.53 -11.43 -7.87
C GLY A 255 -8.42 -9.93 -8.08
N ILE A 256 -9.43 -9.22 -7.61
CA ILE A 256 -9.52 -7.77 -7.64
C ILE A 256 -9.91 -7.23 -6.27
N TYR A 257 -9.28 -6.13 -5.88
CA TYR A 257 -9.68 -5.29 -4.76
C TYR A 257 -10.37 -4.04 -5.29
N LEU A 258 -11.49 -3.66 -4.66
CA LEU A 258 -12.29 -2.50 -5.04
C LEU A 258 -12.56 -1.64 -3.80
N TYR A 259 -12.23 -0.36 -3.91
CA TYR A 259 -12.67 0.70 -3.00
C TYR A 259 -13.16 1.89 -3.84
N PRO A 260 -14.39 1.83 -4.36
CA PRO A 260 -14.93 2.90 -5.19
C PRO A 260 -15.21 4.18 -4.37
N SER A 261 -15.60 5.24 -5.07
CA SER A 261 -16.31 6.34 -4.44
C SER A 261 -17.61 5.85 -3.77
N THR A 262 -18.05 6.56 -2.74
CA THR A 262 -19.35 6.34 -2.10
C THR A 262 -20.00 7.69 -1.80
N ALA A 263 -21.30 7.71 -1.49
CA ALA A 263 -21.99 8.94 -1.09
C ALA A 263 -21.30 9.69 0.08
N SER A 264 -20.72 8.98 1.04
CA SER A 264 -19.98 9.59 2.16
C SER A 264 -18.52 9.94 1.81
N HIS A 265 -17.97 9.33 0.76
CA HIS A 265 -16.62 9.59 0.27
C HIS A 265 -16.61 9.71 -1.26
N PRO A 266 -17.06 10.85 -1.82
CA PRO A 266 -17.19 11.02 -3.27
C PRO A 266 -15.87 10.88 -4.04
N LYS A 267 -14.74 11.18 -3.39
CA LYS A 267 -13.39 11.02 -3.94
C LYS A 267 -12.72 9.68 -3.54
N GLY A 268 -13.49 8.69 -3.07
CA GLY A 268 -12.94 7.46 -2.48
C GLY A 268 -12.43 7.66 -1.05
N LYS A 269 -12.07 6.56 -0.37
CA LYS A 269 -11.53 6.61 1.00
C LYS A 269 -10.00 6.58 1.02
N LEU A 270 -9.38 5.75 0.20
CA LEU A 270 -7.94 5.53 0.20
C LEU A 270 -7.20 6.76 -0.32
N ARG A 271 -5.96 6.96 0.14
CA ARG A 271 -5.11 8.10 -0.19
C ARG A 271 -4.16 7.74 -1.32
N LEU A 272 -4.06 8.67 -2.25
CA LEU A 272 -3.32 8.48 -3.49
C LEU A 272 -1.85 8.18 -3.22
N LEU A 273 -1.21 8.97 -2.35
CA LEU A 273 0.24 9.01 -2.18
C LEU A 273 0.84 7.80 -1.43
N TYR A 274 0.20 7.38 -0.34
CA TYR A 274 0.76 6.37 0.57
C TYR A 274 -0.04 5.06 0.61
N GLU A 275 -1.20 4.97 -0.04
CA GLU A 275 -1.94 3.70 -0.21
C GLU A 275 -2.03 3.30 -1.70
N CYS A 276 -2.64 4.14 -2.54
CA CYS A 276 -2.95 3.76 -3.93
C CYS A 276 -1.70 3.62 -4.82
N ASN A 277 -0.83 4.64 -4.85
CA ASN A 277 0.39 4.66 -5.66
C ASN A 277 1.34 3.48 -5.37
N PRO A 278 1.71 3.17 -4.11
CA PRO A 278 2.59 2.04 -3.83
C PRO A 278 1.95 0.69 -4.18
N MET A 279 0.65 0.51 -3.92
CA MET A 279 -0.06 -0.72 -4.30
C MET A 279 -0.19 -0.86 -5.83
N ALA A 280 -0.44 0.23 -6.54
CA ALA A 280 -0.50 0.26 -7.99
C ALA A 280 0.84 -0.11 -8.63
N PHE A 281 1.96 0.41 -8.09
CA PHE A 281 3.28 0.08 -8.61
C PHE A 281 3.60 -1.40 -8.44
N LEU A 282 3.29 -1.99 -7.28
CA LEU A 282 3.41 -3.43 -7.07
C LEU A 282 2.52 -4.23 -8.02
N ALA A 283 1.27 -3.78 -8.23
CA ALA A 283 0.34 -4.47 -9.08
C ALA A 283 0.84 -4.57 -10.52
N GLU A 284 1.29 -3.46 -11.09
CA GLU A 284 1.81 -3.42 -12.46
C GLU A 284 3.11 -4.22 -12.62
N GLN A 285 3.98 -4.17 -11.62
CA GLN A 285 5.22 -4.98 -11.59
C GLN A 285 4.94 -6.48 -11.49
N ALA A 286 3.77 -6.86 -10.98
CA ALA A 286 3.27 -8.24 -10.95
C ALA A 286 2.41 -8.62 -12.18
N GLY A 287 2.31 -7.75 -13.20
CA GLY A 287 1.51 -7.99 -14.40
C GLY A 287 0.00 -7.78 -14.19
N GLY A 288 -0.40 -7.12 -13.11
CA GLY A 288 -1.76 -6.67 -12.86
C GLY A 288 -2.01 -5.23 -13.35
N LYS A 289 -3.14 -4.66 -12.92
CA LYS A 289 -3.56 -3.30 -13.25
C LYS A 289 -4.11 -2.59 -12.02
N ALA A 290 -3.95 -1.26 -11.99
CA ALA A 290 -4.55 -0.39 -10.98
C ALA A 290 -5.13 0.90 -11.62
N SER A 291 -6.40 1.18 -11.33
CA SER A 291 -7.13 2.33 -11.88
C SER A 291 -8.04 2.98 -10.82
N ASP A 292 -8.36 4.26 -11.01
CA ASP A 292 -9.46 4.95 -10.30
C ASP A 292 -10.85 4.67 -10.89
N GLY A 293 -10.93 3.80 -11.91
CA GLY A 293 -12.12 3.47 -12.68
C GLY A 293 -12.13 4.08 -14.09
N ALA A 294 -11.24 5.04 -14.35
CA ALA A 294 -11.09 5.69 -15.66
C ALA A 294 -9.62 5.93 -16.07
N ASN A 295 -8.78 6.32 -15.11
CA ASN A 295 -7.37 6.68 -15.30
C ASN A 295 -6.46 5.66 -14.62
N ARG A 296 -5.23 5.55 -15.12
CA ARG A 296 -4.17 4.75 -14.47
C ARG A 296 -3.69 5.49 -13.22
N ILE A 297 -3.68 4.80 -12.07
CA ILE A 297 -3.36 5.41 -10.77
C ILE A 297 -1.99 6.10 -10.79
N LEU A 298 -0.97 5.45 -11.35
CA LEU A 298 0.40 5.96 -11.36
C LEU A 298 0.59 7.24 -12.19
N ASP A 299 -0.34 7.57 -13.07
CA ASP A 299 -0.26 8.76 -13.93
C ASP A 299 -1.03 9.96 -13.37
N ILE A 300 -1.75 9.78 -12.26
CA ILE A 300 -2.47 10.87 -11.58
C ILE A 300 -1.45 11.81 -10.93
N GLN A 301 -1.49 13.09 -11.31
CA GLN A 301 -0.74 14.15 -10.64
C GLN A 301 -1.45 14.49 -9.31
N PRO A 302 -0.78 14.33 -8.15
CA PRO A 302 -1.35 14.72 -6.86
C PRO A 302 -1.60 16.23 -6.79
N GLU A 303 -2.75 16.62 -6.23
CA GLU A 303 -3.17 18.01 -5.99
C GLU A 303 -2.98 18.43 -4.53
N THR A 304 -3.17 17.49 -3.59
CA THR A 304 -2.89 17.70 -2.15
C THR A 304 -2.20 16.49 -1.53
N LEU A 305 -1.44 16.69 -0.45
CA LEU A 305 -0.71 15.63 0.25
C LEU A 305 -1.62 14.47 0.69
N HIS A 306 -2.82 14.80 1.15
CA HIS A 306 -3.81 13.84 1.65
C HIS A 306 -4.93 13.53 0.63
N GLN A 307 -4.68 13.72 -0.66
CA GLN A 307 -5.67 13.47 -1.70
C GLN A 307 -6.18 12.03 -1.65
N ARG A 308 -7.51 11.88 -1.60
CA ARG A 308 -8.19 10.58 -1.72
C ARG A 308 -8.47 10.22 -3.18
N CYS A 309 -8.54 8.92 -3.46
CA CYS A 309 -8.76 8.36 -4.78
C CYS A 309 -9.61 7.08 -4.70
N PRO A 310 -10.62 6.87 -5.58
CA PRO A 310 -11.18 5.55 -5.80
C PRO A 310 -10.09 4.57 -6.27
N PHE A 311 -10.19 3.30 -5.91
CA PHE A 311 -9.12 2.36 -6.19
C PHE A 311 -9.64 0.98 -6.62
N PHE A 312 -9.23 0.54 -7.79
CA PHE A 312 -9.51 -0.79 -8.33
C PHE A 312 -8.18 -1.42 -8.75
N CYS A 313 -7.80 -2.53 -8.13
CA CYS A 313 -6.45 -3.08 -8.26
C CYS A 313 -6.45 -4.61 -8.22
N GLY A 314 -5.76 -5.25 -9.16
CA GLY A 314 -5.65 -6.70 -9.23
C GLY A 314 -5.34 -7.23 -10.63
N ASN A 315 -5.92 -8.39 -10.96
CA ASN A 315 -5.84 -8.95 -12.31
C ASN A 315 -6.34 -7.97 -13.38
N ASP A 316 -5.54 -7.78 -14.43
CA ASP A 316 -5.81 -6.83 -15.53
C ASP A 316 -7.23 -6.97 -16.10
N ALA A 317 -7.61 -8.19 -16.49
CA ALA A 317 -8.94 -8.45 -17.05
C ALA A 317 -10.09 -8.08 -16.10
N MET A 318 -9.94 -8.32 -14.79
CA MET A 318 -10.99 -7.99 -13.82
C MET A 318 -11.11 -6.48 -13.61
N VAL A 319 -9.99 -5.76 -13.60
CA VAL A 319 -10.00 -4.29 -13.53
C VAL A 319 -10.58 -3.70 -14.82
N GLY A 320 -10.24 -4.26 -15.98
CA GLY A 320 -10.84 -3.88 -17.27
C GLY A 320 -12.35 -4.11 -17.33
N ASP A 321 -12.87 -5.18 -16.72
CA ASP A 321 -14.31 -5.38 -16.57
C ASP A 321 -14.96 -4.25 -15.75
N VAL A 322 -14.37 -3.87 -14.62
CA VAL A 322 -14.88 -2.76 -13.78
C VAL A 322 -14.91 -1.45 -14.56
N GLU A 323 -13.81 -1.08 -15.22
CA GLU A 323 -13.73 0.12 -16.07
C GLU A 323 -14.78 0.11 -17.19
N ARG A 324 -15.04 -1.06 -17.79
CA ARG A 324 -16.10 -1.24 -18.79
C ARG A 324 -17.48 -0.98 -18.18
N PHE A 325 -17.79 -1.61 -17.05
CA PHE A 325 -19.10 -1.41 -16.39
C PHE A 325 -19.31 0.03 -15.92
N ILE A 326 -18.27 0.72 -15.42
CA ILE A 326 -18.34 2.15 -15.06
C ILE A 326 -18.67 3.01 -16.30
N ARG A 327 -18.07 2.69 -17.45
CA ARG A 327 -18.30 3.41 -18.71
C ARG A 327 -19.66 3.15 -19.34
N GLU A 328 -20.14 1.91 -19.28
CA GLU A 328 -21.46 1.50 -19.82
C GLU A 328 -22.62 1.97 -18.93
N TYR A 329 -22.39 2.08 -17.62
CA TYR A 329 -23.39 2.50 -16.64
C TYR A 329 -22.85 3.66 -15.79
N PRO A 330 -22.64 4.84 -16.38
CA PRO A 330 -22.20 6.03 -15.63
C PRO A 330 -23.27 6.41 -14.60
N ASP A 331 -22.84 7.02 -13.49
CA ASP A 331 -23.79 7.57 -12.53
C ASP A 331 -24.49 8.79 -13.12
N ASP A 332 -25.82 8.78 -13.13
CA ASP A 332 -26.61 9.96 -13.46
C ASP A 332 -26.43 10.99 -12.33
N HIS A 333 -25.61 12.01 -12.57
CA HIS A 333 -25.50 13.18 -11.68
C HIS A 333 -26.69 14.15 -11.79
N SER A 334 -27.77 13.74 -12.46
CA SER A 334 -29.04 14.47 -12.55
C SER A 334 -30.01 14.01 -11.47
N ALA A 335 -29.81 14.48 -10.24
CA ALA A 335 -30.85 14.59 -9.21
C ALA A 335 -30.53 15.72 -8.23
#